data_AF-A0A2J6SP36-F1
#
_entry.id   AF-A0A2J6SP36-F1
#
_cell.length_a   1.000
_cell.length_b   1.000
_cell.length_c   1.000
_cell.angle_alpha   90.00
_cell.angle_beta   90.00
_cell.angle_gamma   90.00
#
_symmetry.space_group_name_H-M   'P 1'
#
loop_
_entity.id
_entity.type
_entity.pdbx_description
1 polymer ?
#
loop_
_entity_poly.entity_id
_entity_poly.type
_entity_poly.pdbx_seq_one_letter_code
_entity_poly.pdbx_strand_id
1 'polypeptide(L)'
;MNGPLQLAFFAVKLLSLRALMAPETPELKSNSTSCLCYHYPSALVEGESFVNLMAQLSSTTLRNFWPRHSRTNLIISTNFVIYLFFCGSTEEQVAKAYDLLQKHQGALREMVKISDWATIGLVRPSLLRTESFFHGAVKGIRLAEK
;
A
#
# COMPACT_ATOMS: atom_id res chain seq x y z
N MET A 1 8.17 20.80 3.18
CA MET A 1 7.79 19.47 3.72
C MET A 1 8.98 18.53 3.53
N ASN A 2 9.54 17.94 4.59
CA ASN A 2 10.68 17.03 4.46
C ASN A 2 10.16 15.63 4.10
N GLY A 3 9.98 15.47 2.81
CA GLY A 3 9.36 14.31 2.22
C GLY A 3 9.97 12.95 2.53
N PRO A 4 11.25 12.72 2.22
CA PRO A 4 11.88 11.43 2.44
C PRO A 4 11.78 10.97 3.91
N LEU A 5 11.79 11.91 4.85
CA LEU A 5 11.56 11.63 6.27
C LEU A 5 10.13 11.14 6.54
N GLN A 6 9.11 11.78 5.96
CA GLN A 6 7.72 11.34 6.09
C GLN A 6 7.51 9.94 5.50
N LEU A 7 8.08 9.67 4.33
CA LEU A 7 7.99 8.34 3.73
C LEU A 7 8.73 7.29 4.56
N ALA A 8 9.91 7.62 5.11
CA ALA A 8 10.62 6.71 6.01
C ALA A 8 9.82 6.44 7.30
N PHE A 9 9.21 7.49 7.87
CA PHE A 9 8.33 7.37 9.04
C PHE A 9 7.15 6.43 8.76
N PHE A 10 6.44 6.63 7.64
CA PHE A 10 5.36 5.73 7.24
C PHE A 10 5.88 4.32 6.99
N ALA A 11 6.98 4.13 6.26
CA ALA A 11 7.51 2.80 6.00
C ALA A 11 7.82 2.02 7.29
N VAL A 12 8.44 2.65 8.29
CA VAL A 12 8.70 2.03 9.59
C VAL A 12 7.39 1.72 10.32
N LYS A 13 6.45 2.68 10.38
CA LYS A 13 5.16 2.50 11.05
C LYS A 13 4.35 1.34 10.44
N LEU A 14 4.28 1.27 9.12
CA LEU A 14 3.58 0.21 8.40
C LEU A 14 4.29 -1.15 8.57
N LEU A 15 5.61 -1.19 8.60
CA LEU A 15 6.37 -2.42 8.93
C LEU A 15 6.07 -2.91 10.34
N SER A 16 6.03 -2.02 11.33
CA SER A 16 5.68 -2.38 12.71
C SER A 16 4.27 -2.96 12.78
N LEU A 17 3.30 -2.34 12.10
CA LEU A 17 1.92 -2.85 12.03
C LEU A 17 1.86 -4.22 11.35
N ARG A 18 2.62 -4.43 10.28
CA ARG A 18 2.73 -5.74 9.62
C ARG A 18 3.27 -6.80 10.58
N ALA A 19 4.28 -6.46 11.38
CA ALA A 19 4.84 -7.38 12.36
C ALA A 19 3.84 -7.72 13.47
N LEU A 20 3.05 -6.74 13.93
CA LEU A 20 2.00 -6.94 14.95
C LEU A 20 0.82 -7.79 14.44
N MET A 21 0.54 -7.75 13.13
CA MET A 21 -0.50 -8.56 12.50
C MET A 21 -0.02 -9.94 12.05
N ALA A 22 1.28 -10.24 12.14
CA ALA A 22 1.84 -11.54 11.78
C ALA A 22 1.68 -12.56 12.94
N PRO A 23 1.48 -13.86 12.65
CA PRO A 23 1.33 -14.48 11.34
C PRO A 23 -0.10 -14.38 10.77
N GLU A 24 -0.22 -14.33 9.45
CA GLU A 24 -1.50 -14.19 8.73
C GLU A 24 -2.12 -15.55 8.39
N THR A 25 -2.37 -16.38 9.40
CA THR A 25 -2.97 -17.71 9.17
C THR A 25 -4.50 -17.65 9.06
N PRO A 26 -5.16 -18.56 8.32
CA PRO A 26 -6.62 -18.58 8.18
C PRO A 26 -7.35 -18.68 9.53
N GLU A 27 -6.75 -19.38 10.50
CA GLU A 27 -7.30 -19.58 11.84
C GLU A 27 -7.31 -18.26 12.63
N LEU A 28 -6.32 -17.39 12.42
CA LEU A 28 -6.25 -16.10 13.08
C LEU A 28 -7.20 -15.06 12.48
N LYS A 29 -7.57 -15.21 11.21
CA LYS A 29 -8.60 -14.38 10.56
C LYS A 29 -10.01 -14.68 11.07
N SER A 30 -10.29 -15.95 11.36
CA SER A 30 -11.59 -16.37 11.91
C SER A 30 -11.72 -16.05 13.41
N ASN A 31 -10.61 -15.84 14.12
CA ASN A 31 -10.60 -15.48 15.52
C ASN A 31 -10.66 -13.95 15.70
N SER A 32 -11.80 -13.44 16.20
CA SER A 32 -12.02 -12.01 16.45
C SER A 32 -11.12 -11.42 17.54
N THR A 33 -10.50 -12.23 18.39
CA THR A 33 -9.58 -11.77 19.45
C THR A 33 -8.11 -11.87 19.05
N SER A 34 -7.79 -12.23 17.80
CA SER A 34 -6.40 -12.32 17.35
C SER A 34 -5.75 -10.95 17.24
N CYS A 35 -4.41 -10.90 17.36
CA CYS A 35 -3.64 -9.68 17.15
C CYS A 35 -3.87 -9.09 15.75
N LEU A 36 -4.12 -9.94 14.75
CA LEU A 36 -4.47 -9.53 13.39
C LEU A 36 -5.79 -8.73 13.40
N CYS A 37 -6.88 -9.30 13.91
CA CYS A 37 -8.18 -8.64 13.95
C CYS A 37 -8.17 -7.37 14.80
N TYR A 38 -7.42 -7.38 15.91
CA TYR A 38 -7.29 -6.23 16.81
C TYR A 38 -6.55 -5.06 16.17
N HIS A 39 -5.44 -5.31 15.48
CA HIS A 39 -4.62 -4.25 14.88
C HIS A 39 -5.08 -3.84 13.47
N TYR A 40 -5.89 -4.65 12.80
CA TYR A 40 -6.33 -4.40 11.42
C TYR A 40 -7.04 -3.05 11.21
N PRO A 41 -8.01 -2.62 12.04
CA PRO A 41 -8.66 -1.33 11.85
C PRO A 41 -7.68 -0.15 11.91
N SER A 42 -6.77 -0.17 12.89
CA SER A 42 -5.71 0.84 13.02
C SER A 42 -4.77 0.80 11.82
N ALA A 43 -4.43 -0.39 11.32
CA ALA A 43 -3.59 -0.57 10.16
C ALA A 43 -4.23 -0.01 8.88
N LEU A 44 -5.55 -0.12 8.74
CA LEU A 44 -6.30 0.45 7.62
C LEU A 44 -6.28 1.98 7.64
N VAL A 45 -6.51 2.60 8.81
CA VAL A 45 -6.46 4.07 8.99
C VAL A 45 -5.08 4.63 8.66
N GLU A 46 -4.02 3.93 9.06
CA GLU A 46 -2.65 4.33 8.73
C GLU A 46 -2.33 4.16 7.24
N GLY A 47 -2.88 3.11 6.62
CA GLY A 47 -2.83 2.92 5.17
C GLY A 47 -3.52 4.06 4.42
N GLU A 48 -4.71 4.48 4.85
CA GLU A 48 -5.43 5.64 4.31
C GLU A 48 -4.63 6.93 4.45
N SER A 49 -4.05 7.17 5.63
CA SER A 49 -3.21 8.34 5.89
C SER A 49 -2.00 8.38 4.95
N PHE A 50 -1.37 7.24 4.71
CA PHE A 50 -0.28 7.10 3.75
C PHE A 50 -0.75 7.39 2.31
N VAL A 51 -1.85 6.79 1.86
CA VAL A 51 -2.36 7.00 0.49
C VAL A 51 -2.77 8.46 0.26
N ASN A 52 -3.38 9.11 1.25
CA ASN A 52 -3.72 10.53 1.20
C ASN A 52 -2.47 11.41 1.08
N LEU A 53 -1.39 11.09 1.82
CA LEU A 53 -0.11 11.78 1.67
C LEU A 53 0.41 11.64 0.22
N MET A 54 0.37 10.42 -0.33
CA MET A 54 0.84 10.16 -1.70
C MET A 54 0.04 10.93 -2.75
N ALA A 55 -1.28 11.09 -2.55
CA ALA A 55 -2.16 11.85 -3.44
C ALA A 55 -1.88 13.37 -3.41
N GLN A 56 -1.31 13.90 -2.33
CA GLN A 56 -0.99 15.33 -2.18
C GLN A 56 0.38 15.71 -2.75
N LEU A 57 1.17 14.76 -3.24
CA LEU A 57 2.52 15.03 -3.75
C LEU A 57 2.49 15.77 -5.09
N SER A 58 3.10 16.96 -5.14
CA SER A 58 3.28 17.76 -6.36
C SER A 58 4.54 17.36 -7.14
N SER A 59 4.65 17.77 -8.41
CA SER A 59 5.85 17.51 -9.24
C SER A 59 7.13 18.12 -8.67
N THR A 60 7.04 19.31 -8.09
CA THR A 60 8.15 19.99 -7.40
C THR A 60 8.54 19.24 -6.13
N THR A 61 7.55 18.71 -5.41
CA THR A 61 7.78 17.84 -4.26
C THR A 61 8.54 16.60 -4.72
N LEU A 62 8.07 15.87 -5.74
CA LEU A 62 8.73 14.67 -6.24
C LEU A 62 10.22 14.91 -6.54
N ARG A 63 10.57 15.95 -7.31
CA ARG A 63 11.98 16.22 -7.65
C ARG A 63 12.89 16.42 -6.43
N ASN A 64 12.40 17.09 -5.39
CA ASN A 64 13.19 17.37 -4.18
C ASN A 64 13.17 16.23 -3.15
N PHE A 65 12.25 15.27 -3.29
CA PHE A 65 11.94 14.28 -2.27
C PHE A 65 12.78 13.00 -2.39
N TRP A 66 13.41 12.75 -3.54
CA TRP A 66 13.79 11.38 -3.91
C TRP A 66 15.30 11.07 -3.98
N PRO A 67 15.98 10.86 -2.82
CA PRO A 67 17.23 10.13 -2.78
C PRO A 67 17.01 8.61 -2.97
N ARG A 68 18.10 7.88 -3.30
CA ARG A 68 18.12 6.44 -3.61
C ARG A 68 17.36 5.54 -2.61
N HIS A 69 17.34 5.90 -1.33
CA HIS A 69 16.72 5.12 -0.24
C HIS A 69 15.19 5.22 -0.21
N SER A 70 14.60 6.26 -0.81
CA SER A 70 13.15 6.43 -0.81
C SER A 70 12.41 5.39 -1.66
N ARG A 71 13.10 4.78 -2.64
CA ARG A 71 12.55 3.69 -3.46
C ARG A 71 12.07 2.52 -2.60
N THR A 72 12.93 2.08 -1.69
CA THR A 72 12.68 0.92 -0.84
C THR A 72 11.50 1.20 0.09
N ASN A 73 11.46 2.38 0.69
CA ASN A 73 10.36 2.79 1.58
C ASN A 73 9.02 2.84 0.85
N LEU A 74 9.00 3.33 -0.41
CA LEU A 74 7.78 3.36 -1.21
C LEU A 74 7.30 1.96 -1.59
N ILE A 75 8.23 1.05 -1.95
CA ILE A 75 7.90 -0.35 -2.26
C ILE A 75 7.35 -1.05 -1.01
N ILE A 76 7.99 -0.87 0.15
CA ILE A 76 7.55 -1.43 1.43
C ILE A 76 6.14 -0.96 1.77
N SER A 77 5.90 0.35 1.67
CA SER A 77 4.58 0.94 1.97
C SER A 77 3.52 0.45 0.98
N THR A 78 3.86 0.33 -0.30
CA THR A 78 2.96 -0.25 -1.32
C THR A 78 2.63 -1.71 -1.04
N ASN A 79 3.62 -2.50 -0.62
CA ASN A 79 3.41 -3.90 -0.22
C ASN A 79 2.52 -4.02 1.00
N PHE A 80 2.58 -3.06 1.91
CA PHE A 80 1.70 -3.01 3.05
C PHE A 80 0.24 -2.77 2.66
N VAL A 81 -0.03 -1.84 1.73
CA VAL A 81 -1.39 -1.62 1.23
C VAL A 81 -1.94 -2.88 0.56
N ILE A 82 -1.13 -3.59 -0.23
CA ILE A 82 -1.50 -4.90 -0.80
C ILE A 82 -1.73 -5.95 0.31
N TYR A 83 -0.90 -5.94 1.35
CA TYR A 83 -1.03 -6.85 2.49
C TYR A 83 -2.34 -6.65 3.26
N LEU A 84 -2.80 -5.42 3.44
CA LEU A 84 -4.11 -5.13 4.06
C LEU A 84 -5.27 -5.82 3.34
N PHE A 85 -5.21 -5.94 2.01
CA PHE A 85 -6.21 -6.68 1.25
C PHE A 85 -6.23 -8.17 1.65
N PHE A 86 -5.05 -8.78 1.80
CA PHE A 86 -4.96 -10.18 2.20
C PHE A 86 -5.33 -10.43 3.66
N CYS A 87 -5.19 -9.44 4.55
CA CYS A 87 -5.55 -9.59 5.96
C CYS A 87 -7.04 -9.33 6.25
N GLY A 88 -7.80 -8.80 5.29
CA GLY A 88 -9.24 -8.60 5.46
C GLY A 88 -9.95 -9.92 5.79
N SER A 89 -10.69 -9.93 6.90
CA SER A 89 -11.40 -11.13 7.40
C SER A 89 -12.91 -11.09 7.12
N THR A 90 -13.43 -9.91 6.77
CA THR A 90 -14.82 -9.68 6.36
C THR A 90 -14.87 -9.06 4.96
N GLU A 91 -15.99 -9.25 4.24
CA GLU A 91 -16.18 -8.64 2.91
C GLU A 91 -16.04 -7.11 2.97
N GLU A 92 -16.55 -6.47 4.03
CA GLU A 92 -16.43 -5.02 4.21
C GLU A 92 -14.96 -4.58 4.34
N GLN A 93 -14.15 -5.30 5.12
CA GLN A 93 -12.72 -5.02 5.27
C GLN A 93 -11.97 -5.20 3.95
N VAL A 94 -12.26 -6.27 3.22
CA VAL A 94 -11.67 -6.54 1.90
C VAL A 94 -12.04 -5.43 0.92
N ALA A 95 -13.31 -4.99 0.89
CA ALA A 95 -13.77 -3.91 0.03
C ALA A 95 -13.06 -2.57 0.35
N LYS A 96 -12.91 -2.22 1.63
CA LYS A 96 -12.19 -1.01 2.05
C LYS A 96 -10.71 -1.07 1.67
N ALA A 97 -10.05 -2.20 1.91
CA ALA A 97 -8.65 -2.38 1.52
C ALA A 97 -8.46 -2.34 -0.01
N TYR A 98 -9.43 -2.85 -0.77
CA TYR A 98 -9.44 -2.78 -2.22
C TYR A 98 -9.59 -1.34 -2.74
N ASP A 99 -10.55 -0.57 -2.20
CA ASP A 99 -10.71 0.87 -2.51
C ASP A 99 -9.45 1.67 -2.17
N LEU A 100 -8.83 1.39 -1.01
CA LEU A 100 -7.56 1.99 -0.62
C LEU A 100 -6.45 1.69 -1.64
N LEU A 101 -6.35 0.45 -2.12
CA LEU A 101 -5.38 0.05 -3.12
C LEU A 101 -5.64 0.71 -4.49
N GLN A 102 -6.91 0.88 -4.88
CA GLN A 102 -7.28 1.61 -6.09
C GLN A 102 -6.89 3.09 -6.00
N LYS A 103 -7.16 3.75 -4.88
CA LYS A 103 -6.73 5.13 -4.61
C LYS A 103 -5.21 5.26 -4.68
N HIS A 104 -4.48 4.32 -4.08
CA HIS A 104 -3.01 4.29 -4.16
C HIS A 104 -2.50 4.13 -5.59
N GLN A 105 -3.09 3.22 -6.37
CA GLN A 105 -2.75 3.06 -7.79
C GLN A 105 -3.04 4.35 -8.58
N GLY A 106 -4.17 5.00 -8.33
CA GLY A 106 -4.51 6.30 -8.93
C GLY A 106 -3.43 7.34 -8.64
N ALA A 107 -3.03 7.49 -7.38
CA ALA A 107 -1.96 8.40 -6.98
C ALA A 107 -0.64 8.06 -7.69
N LEU A 108 -0.26 6.78 -7.76
CA LEU A 108 0.95 6.33 -8.46
C LEU A 108 0.91 6.65 -9.96
N ARG A 109 -0.25 6.49 -10.62
CA ARG A 109 -0.42 6.84 -12.03
C ARG A 109 -0.28 8.34 -12.27
N GLU A 110 -0.89 9.18 -11.42
CA GLU A 110 -0.71 10.63 -11.50
C GLU A 110 0.76 11.02 -11.28
N MET A 111 1.42 10.42 -10.30
CA MET A 111 2.86 10.63 -10.08
C MET A 111 3.70 10.26 -11.29
N VAL A 112 3.41 9.15 -11.98
CA VAL A 112 4.13 8.78 -13.22
C VAL A 112 3.95 9.82 -14.31
N LYS A 113 2.74 10.38 -14.50
CA LYS A 113 2.47 11.41 -15.52
C LYS A 113 3.32 12.68 -15.30
N ILE A 114 3.60 13.02 -14.05
CA ILE A 114 4.35 14.24 -13.68
C ILE A 114 5.83 13.97 -13.35
N SER A 115 6.28 12.72 -13.47
CA SER A 115 7.67 12.30 -13.20
C SER A 115 8.57 12.54 -14.42
N ASP A 116 9.81 12.91 -14.15
CA ASP A 116 10.90 12.89 -15.14
C ASP A 116 11.61 11.52 -15.16
N TRP A 117 12.62 11.37 -16.03
CA TRP A 117 13.41 10.15 -16.15
C TRP A 117 14.15 9.74 -14.87
N ALA A 118 14.50 10.69 -14.01
CA ALA A 118 15.18 10.40 -12.75
C ALA A 118 14.20 9.86 -11.68
N THR A 119 12.98 10.41 -11.66
CA THR A 119 11.94 10.11 -10.68
C THR A 119 11.06 8.91 -11.05
N ILE A 120 10.92 8.60 -12.35
CA ILE A 120 10.13 7.45 -12.81
C ILE A 120 10.66 6.10 -12.30
N GLY A 121 11.98 5.97 -12.15
CA GLY A 121 12.62 4.75 -11.62
C GLY A 121 12.23 4.40 -10.19
N LEU A 122 11.66 5.36 -9.45
CA LEU A 122 11.19 5.19 -8.07
C LEU A 122 9.73 4.77 -8.00
N VAL A 123 8.87 5.41 -8.79
CA VAL A 123 7.41 5.21 -8.76
C VAL A 123 7.01 3.94 -9.52
N ARG A 124 7.68 3.70 -10.66
CA ARG A 124 7.34 2.59 -11.57
C ARG A 124 7.36 1.20 -10.93
N PRO A 125 8.34 0.83 -10.08
CA PRO A 125 8.31 -0.47 -9.40
C PRO A 125 7.07 -0.67 -8.53
N SER A 126 6.66 0.35 -7.78
CA SER A 126 5.46 0.30 -6.93
C SER A 126 4.19 0.24 -7.77
N LEU A 127 4.11 1.02 -8.86
CA LEU A 127 2.99 0.98 -9.79
C LEU A 127 2.84 -0.42 -10.42
N LEU A 128 3.91 -0.96 -10.99
CA LEU A 128 3.91 -2.30 -11.60
C LEU A 128 3.46 -3.38 -10.62
N ARG A 129 3.81 -3.23 -9.34
CA ARG A 129 3.39 -4.17 -8.30
C ARG A 129 1.90 -4.11 -8.02
N THR A 130 1.33 -2.91 -7.94
CA THR A 130 -0.14 -2.75 -7.84
C THR A 130 -0.85 -3.28 -9.09
N GLU A 131 -0.33 -3.01 -10.29
CA GLU A 131 -0.89 -3.50 -11.56
C GLU A 131 -0.84 -5.02 -11.67
N SER A 132 0.27 -5.64 -11.25
CA SER A 132 0.41 -7.10 -11.20
C SER A 132 -0.61 -7.73 -10.25
N PHE A 133 -0.85 -7.09 -9.10
CA PHE A 133 -1.89 -7.53 -8.17
C PHE A 133 -3.28 -7.48 -8.82
N PHE A 134 -3.67 -6.36 -9.42
CA PHE A 134 -4.99 -6.25 -10.07
C PHE A 134 -5.15 -7.22 -11.23
N HIS A 135 -4.10 -7.41 -12.05
CA HIS A 135 -4.13 -8.40 -13.12
C HIS A 135 -4.30 -9.83 -12.58
N GLY A 136 -3.58 -10.17 -11.51
CA GLY A 136 -3.73 -11.44 -10.80
C GLY A 136 -5.12 -11.64 -10.19
N ALA A 137 -5.68 -10.61 -9.56
CA ALA A 137 -7.01 -10.63 -8.96
C ALA A 137 -8.10 -10.88 -10.02
N VAL A 138 -8.04 -10.19 -11.17
CA VAL A 138 -8.95 -10.42 -12.30
C VAL A 138 -8.86 -11.85 -12.81
N LYS A 139 -7.66 -12.42 -12.91
CA LYS A 139 -7.47 -13.81 -13.30
C LYS A 139 -8.06 -14.79 -12.28
N GLY A 140 -7.91 -14.50 -10.98
CA GLY A 140 -8.49 -15.30 -9.89
C GLY A 140 -10.01 -15.33 -9.93
N ILE A 141 -10.66 -14.17 -10.11
CA ILE A 141 -12.12 -14.07 -10.22
C ILE A 141 -12.64 -14.92 -11.39
N ARG A 142 -12.04 -14.79 -12.58
CA ARG A 142 -12.43 -15.56 -13.77
C ARG A 142 -12.26 -17.08 -13.62
N LEU A 143 -11.36 -17.53 -12.73
CA LEU A 143 -11.16 -18.96 -12.45
C LEU A 143 -12.16 -19.49 -11.43
N ALA A 144 -12.68 -18.66 -10.53
CA ALA A 144 -13.70 -19.03 -9.55
C ALA A 144 -15.12 -19.10 -10.14
N GLU A 145 -15.36 -18.45 -11.28
CA GLU A 145 -16.63 -18.47 -12.03
C GLU A 145 -16.77 -19.69 -12.98
N LYS A 146 -15.75 -20.55 -13.07
CA LYS A 146 -15.75 -21.80 -13.85
C LYS A 146 -15.89 -23.02 -12.95
#